data_AF-A0A523WPC8-F1
#
_entry.id   AF-A0A523WPC8-F1
#
_cell.length_a   1.000
_cell.length_b   1.000
_cell.length_c   1.000
_cell.angle_alpha   90.00
_cell.angle_beta   90.00
_cell.angle_gamma   90.00
#
_symmetry.space_group_name_H-M   'P 1'
#
loop_
_entity.id
_entity.type
_entity.pdbx_description
1 polymer ?
#
loop_
_entity_poly.entity_id
_entity_poly.type
_entity_poly.pdbx_seq_one_letter_code
_entity_poly.pdbx_strand_id
1 'polypeptide(L)'
;MLYNLFSSKNYIDISLPEPISFSDQLSNQQAYFLFKRIFSSYSTFEFYAERPSFPPEKESFILKARWSFRDKKNKNQFLFHIFFYLKEEKVKKNKKTQISWRITEIKAGKI
;
A
#
# COMPACT_ATOMS: atom_id res chain seq x y z
N MET A 1 -12.43 5.73 3.11
CA MET A 1 -11.20 6.34 3.65
C MET A 1 -9.94 5.44 3.58
N LEU A 2 -10.00 4.20 3.09
CA LEU A 2 -8.82 3.45 2.54
C LEU A 2 -9.23 2.70 1.27
N TYR A 3 -10.42 2.09 1.29
CA TYR A 3 -11.08 1.47 0.13
C TYR A 3 -11.09 2.33 -1.14
N ASN A 4 -11.20 3.66 -1.00
CA ASN A 4 -11.23 4.60 -2.13
C ASN A 4 -9.85 4.82 -2.78
N LEU A 5 -8.78 4.27 -2.20
CA LEU A 5 -7.42 4.34 -2.74
C LEU A 5 -7.10 3.12 -3.61
N PHE A 6 -7.95 2.09 -3.61
CA PHE A 6 -7.72 0.86 -4.35
C PHE A 6 -8.44 0.84 -5.70
N SER A 7 -7.88 0.08 -6.64
CA SER A 7 -8.40 -0.02 -8.01
C SER A 7 -9.87 -0.45 -8.03
N SER A 8 -10.58 -0.01 -9.06
CA SER A 8 -11.90 -0.55 -9.40
C SER A 8 -11.84 -1.99 -9.90
N LYS A 9 -10.65 -2.51 -10.26
CA LYS A 9 -10.41 -3.94 -10.38
C LYS A 9 -10.48 -4.57 -8.98
N ASN A 10 -11.24 -5.66 -8.87
CA ASN A 10 -11.75 -6.18 -7.60
C ASN A 10 -10.70 -6.66 -6.59
N TYR A 11 -9.43 -6.75 -6.99
CA TYR A 11 -8.37 -7.34 -6.18
C TYR A 11 -7.04 -6.60 -6.30
N ILE A 12 -6.26 -6.66 -5.23
CA ILE A 12 -4.95 -6.02 -5.05
C ILE A 12 -3.97 -7.11 -4.63
N ASP A 13 -2.82 -7.15 -5.27
CA ASP A 13 -1.76 -8.09 -4.89
C ASP A 13 -0.96 -7.49 -3.72
N ILE A 14 -0.81 -8.25 -2.63
CA ILE A 14 -0.10 -7.80 -1.43
C ILE A 14 0.95 -8.82 -1.07
N SER A 15 2.21 -8.37 -0.94
CA SER A 15 3.33 -9.19 -0.50
C SER A 15 4.16 -8.44 0.55
N LEU A 16 4.20 -8.98 1.77
CA LEU A 16 4.84 -8.41 2.95
C LEU A 16 5.75 -9.47 3.60
N PRO A 17 7.02 -9.15 3.86
CA PRO A 17 7.95 -10.11 4.45
C PRO A 17 7.68 -10.28 5.95
N GLU A 18 8.40 -11.22 6.57
CA GLU A 18 8.49 -11.32 8.04
C GLU A 18 8.77 -9.95 8.68
N PRO A 19 8.16 -9.60 9.83
CA PRO A 19 7.36 -10.45 10.70
C PRO A 19 5.86 -10.52 10.32
N ILE A 20 5.44 -9.82 9.26
CA ILE A 20 4.03 -9.83 8.83
C ILE A 20 3.72 -11.11 8.05
N SER A 21 4.67 -11.54 7.21
CA SER A 21 4.66 -12.82 6.49
C SER A 21 3.34 -13.10 5.78
N PHE A 22 3.01 -12.25 4.82
CA PHE A 22 1.75 -12.33 4.10
C PHE A 22 1.99 -12.16 2.60
N SER A 23 1.46 -13.05 1.77
CA SER A 23 1.47 -12.91 0.33
C SER A 23 0.20 -13.49 -0.26
N ASP A 24 -0.68 -12.65 -0.79
CA ASP A 24 -1.94 -13.08 -1.42
C ASP A 24 -2.56 -11.95 -2.26
N GLN A 25 -3.58 -12.28 -3.03
CA GLN A 25 -4.44 -11.36 -3.76
C GLN A 25 -5.73 -11.11 -2.98
N LEU A 26 -5.98 -9.86 -2.59
CA LEU A 26 -7.09 -9.49 -1.70
C LEU A 26 -8.05 -8.52 -2.35
N SER A 27 -9.35 -8.70 -2.08
CA SER A 27 -10.33 -7.65 -2.36
C SER A 27 -10.06 -6.40 -1.53
N ASN A 28 -10.58 -5.26 -1.99
CA ASN A 28 -10.44 -3.97 -1.30
C ASN A 28 -10.90 -4.02 0.17
N GLN A 29 -11.92 -4.83 0.48
CA GLN A 29 -12.42 -5.04 1.84
C GLN A 29 -11.49 -5.93 2.67
N GLN A 30 -10.99 -7.03 2.09
CA GLN A 30 -10.02 -7.90 2.76
C GLN A 30 -8.71 -7.16 3.04
N ALA A 31 -8.22 -6.37 2.10
CA ALA A 31 -7.03 -5.53 2.27
C ALA A 31 -7.22 -4.55 3.44
N TYR A 32 -8.38 -3.91 3.55
CA TYR A 32 -8.69 -3.06 4.70
C TYR A 32 -8.60 -3.82 6.04
N PHE A 33 -9.19 -5.03 6.13
CA PHE A 33 -9.11 -5.82 7.35
C PHE A 33 -7.70 -6.32 7.65
N LEU A 34 -6.92 -6.69 6.63
CA LEU A 34 -5.52 -7.05 6.77
C LEU A 34 -4.73 -5.90 7.40
N PHE A 35 -4.81 -4.70 6.83
CA PHE A 35 -4.08 -3.54 7.36
C PHE A 35 -4.59 -3.11 8.74
N LYS A 36 -5.91 -3.18 8.99
CA LYS A 36 -6.46 -2.95 10.33
C LYS A 36 -5.86 -3.91 11.36
N ARG A 37 -5.73 -5.19 11.02
CA ARG A 37 -5.07 -6.19 11.87
C ARG A 37 -3.59 -5.86 12.07
N ILE A 38 -2.86 -5.57 10.99
CA ILE A 38 -1.44 -5.19 11.06
C ILE A 38 -1.24 -4.00 12.00
N PHE A 39 -1.98 -2.91 11.85
CA PHE A 39 -1.84 -1.73 12.73
C PHE A 39 -2.35 -1.97 14.17
N SER A 40 -3.18 -3.00 14.38
CA SER A 40 -3.52 -3.45 15.73
C SER A 40 -2.35 -4.18 16.40
N SER A 41 -1.57 -4.96 15.67
CA SER A 41 -0.42 -5.73 16.18
C SER A 41 0.88 -4.94 16.24
N TYR A 42 1.06 -3.99 15.32
CA TYR A 42 2.29 -3.20 15.15
C TYR A 42 2.00 -1.71 15.30
N SER A 43 2.87 -0.98 15.99
CA SER A 43 2.84 0.48 16.04
C SER A 43 3.79 1.04 14.99
N THR A 44 3.28 1.85 14.07
CA THR A 44 4.13 2.64 13.16
C THR A 44 4.93 3.66 13.96
N PHE A 45 6.23 3.70 13.74
CA PHE A 45 7.13 4.71 14.31
C PHE A 45 7.44 5.79 13.26
N GLU A 46 7.81 5.37 12.06
CA GLU A 46 8.08 6.27 10.93
C GLU A 46 7.43 5.74 9.66
N PHE A 47 6.87 6.64 8.86
CA PHE A 47 6.42 6.36 7.51
C PHE A 47 6.65 7.59 6.64
N TYR A 48 7.51 7.50 5.63
CA TYR A 48 7.74 8.59 4.70
C TYR A 48 8.04 8.08 3.29
N ALA A 49 7.52 8.80 2.30
CA ALA A 49 7.83 8.54 0.90
C ALA A 49 9.30 8.86 0.63
N GLU A 50 9.99 7.95 -0.04
CA GLU A 50 11.28 8.26 -0.63
C GLU A 50 11.04 9.08 -1.89
N ARG A 51 11.97 10.01 -2.20
CA ARG A 51 11.82 10.87 -3.38
C ARG A 51 11.60 9.99 -4.61
N PRO A 52 10.53 10.22 -5.39
CA PRO A 52 10.27 9.41 -6.57
C PRO A 52 11.44 9.56 -7.54
N SER A 53 12.06 8.43 -7.90
CA SER A 53 13.20 8.37 -8.81
C SER A 53 12.77 8.32 -10.28
N PHE A 54 11.49 8.07 -10.55
CA PHE A 54 10.99 7.77 -11.88
C PHE A 54 9.81 8.69 -12.24
N PRO A 55 9.86 9.39 -13.38
CA PRO A 55 8.65 9.97 -13.95
C PRO A 55 7.66 8.83 -14.25
N PRO A 56 6.36 9.02 -13.99
CA PRO A 56 5.36 8.00 -14.29
C PRO A 56 5.42 7.61 -15.76
N GLU A 57 5.52 6.32 -16.06
CA GLU A 57 5.25 5.82 -17.41
C GLU A 57 3.76 6.08 -17.69
N LYS A 58 3.45 7.18 -18.38
CA LYS A 58 2.16 7.73 -18.88
C LYS A 58 0.87 7.54 -18.05
N GLU A 59 0.63 6.39 -17.43
CA GLU A 59 -0.56 6.00 -16.66
C GLU A 59 -0.22 5.13 -15.41
N SER A 60 1.05 4.92 -15.07
CA SER A 60 1.47 4.14 -13.90
C SER A 60 2.61 4.79 -13.12
N PHE A 61 2.63 4.57 -11.81
CA PHE A 61 3.60 5.17 -10.89
C PHE A 61 3.89 4.23 -9.73
N ILE A 62 5.16 4.14 -9.32
CA ILE A 62 5.56 3.38 -8.13
C ILE A 62 5.96 4.36 -7.03
N LEU A 63 5.20 4.36 -5.93
CA LEU A 63 5.56 5.08 -4.73
C LEU A 63 6.39 4.17 -3.83
N LYS A 64 7.68 4.46 -3.72
CA LYS A 64 8.54 3.86 -2.70
C LYS A 64 8.44 4.67 -1.40
N ALA A 65 8.29 3.99 -0.27
CA ALA A 65 8.31 4.59 1.06
C ALA A 65 9.12 3.74 2.02
N ARG A 66 9.65 4.38 3.06
CA ARG A 66 10.24 3.71 4.22
C ARG A 66 9.17 3.58 5.30
N TRP A 67 9.05 2.39 5.89
CA TRP A 67 8.13 2.12 6.97
C TRP A 67 8.85 1.42 8.12
N SER A 68 8.97 2.12 9.25
CA SER A 68 9.47 1.60 10.52
C SER A 68 8.31 1.32 11.45
N PHE A 69 8.28 0.14 12.04
CA PHE A 69 7.22 -0.26 12.95
C PHE A 69 7.75 -1.18 14.05
N ARG A 70 7.04 -1.18 15.17
CA ARG A 70 7.38 -1.97 16.36
C ARG A 70 6.27 -2.96 16.67
N ASP A 71 6.63 -4.22 16.91
CA ASP A 71 5.72 -5.22 17.43
C ASP A 71 5.32 -4.87 18.87
N LYS A 72 4.00 -4.78 19.11
CA LYS A 72 3.48 -4.38 20.42
C LYS A 72 3.72 -5.46 21.49
N LYS A 73 3.82 -6.73 21.09
CA LYS A 73 3.98 -7.90 21.97
C LYS A 73 5.42 -8.07 22.45
N ASN A 74 6.37 -8.26 21.53
CA ASN A 74 7.77 -8.54 21.88
C ASN A 74 8.67 -7.30 21.85
N LYS A 75 8.13 -6.14 21.45
CA LYS A 75 8.83 -4.86 21.36
C LYS A 75 9.92 -4.77 20.29
N ASN A 76 10.06 -5.77 19.42
CA ASN A 76 11.01 -5.77 18.31
C ASN A 76 10.65 -4.70 17.29
N GLN A 77 11.67 -4.08 16.71
CA GLN A 77 11.52 -3.07 15.68
C GLN A 77 11.90 -3.66 14.33
N PHE A 78 11.14 -3.28 13.31
CA PHE A 78 11.29 -3.76 11.96
C PHE A 78 11.21 -2.58 11.01
N LEU A 79 11.92 -2.73 9.90
CA LEU A 79 12.07 -1.67 8.94
C LEU A 79 11.92 -2.25 7.53
N PHE A 80 10.95 -1.72 6.79
CA PHE A 80 10.66 -2.12 5.43
C PHE A 80 10.87 -0.95 4.46
N HIS A 81 11.35 -1.27 3.26
CA HIS A 81 10.94 -0.56 2.06
C HIS A 81 9.58 -1.08 1.64
N ILE A 82 8.60 -0.20 1.46
CA ILE A 82 7.27 -0.54 0.95
C ILE A 82 7.05 0.19 -0.39
N PHE A 83 6.49 -0.53 -1.35
CA PHE A 83 6.27 -0.10 -2.72
C PHE A 83 4.77 -0.18 -3.00
N PHE A 84 4.16 0.94 -3.36
CA PHE A 84 2.80 1.00 -3.85
C PHE A 84 2.83 1.19 -5.35
N TYR A 85 2.30 0.22 -6.09
CA TYR A 85 2.11 0.32 -7.53
C TYR A 85 0.75 0.96 -7.77
N LEU A 86 0.76 2.13 -8.41
CA LEU A 86 -0.43 2.91 -8.69
C LEU A 86 -0.68 2.96 -10.18
N LYS A 87 -1.96 2.90 -10.56
CA LYS A 87 -2.44 3.16 -11.92
C LYS A 87 -3.40 4.32 -11.94
N GLU A 88 -3.36 5.06 -13.03
CA GLU A 88 -4.31 6.11 -13.31
C GLU A 88 -5.67 5.48 -13.68
N GLU A 89 -6.74 5.87 -12.98
CA GLU A 89 -8.10 5.50 -13.33
C GLU A 89 -8.95 6.74 -13.60
N LYS A 90 -9.61 6.75 -14.76
CA LYS A 90 -10.57 7.79 -15.15
C LYS A 90 -11.91 7.49 -14.49
N VAL A 91 -12.25 8.25 -13.45
CA VAL A 91 -13.53 8.13 -12.76
C VAL A 91 -14.50 9.18 -13.31
N LYS A 92 -15.65 8.74 -13.81
CA LYS A 92 -16.73 9.66 -14.20
C LYS A 92 -17.52 10.06 -12.95
N LYS A 93 -17.44 11.34 -12.56
CA LYS A 93 -18.24 11.90 -11.47
C LYS A 93 -18.93 13.17 -11.95
N ASN A 94 -20.25 13.23 -11.87
CA ASN A 94 -21.06 14.40 -12.25
C ASN A 94 -20.70 14.99 -13.63
N LYS A 95 -20.68 14.17 -14.69
CA LYS A 95 -20.35 14.54 -16.09
C LYS A 95 -18.94 15.10 -16.33
N LYS A 96 -18.06 15.14 -15.32
CA LYS A 96 -16.63 15.44 -15.49
C LYS A 96 -15.79 14.17 -15.29
N THR A 97 -14.78 14.01 -16.14
CA THR A 97 -13.79 12.95 -15.99
C THR A 97 -12.72 13.43 -15.02
N GLN A 98 -12.57 12.75 -13.88
CA GLN A 98 -11.51 13.03 -12.92
C GLN A 98 -10.49 11.90 -12.95
N ILE A 99 -9.22 12.28 -12.94
CA ILE A 99 -8.09 11.35 -12.80
C ILE A 99 -7.96 10.97 -11.32
N SER A 100 -7.95 9.67 -11.03
CA SER A 100 -7.73 9.12 -9.70
C SER A 100 -6.61 8.08 -9.75
N TRP A 101 -5.56 8.26 -8.96
CA TRP A 101 -4.56 7.22 -8.75
C TRP A 101 -5.12 6.14 -7.84
N ARG A 102 -4.96 4.88 -8.25
CA ARG A 102 -5.41 3.72 -7.50
C ARG A 102 -4.29 2.72 -7.31
N ILE A 103 -4.13 2.21 -6.09
CA ILE A 103 -3.17 1.17 -5.77
C ILE A 103 -3.69 -0.16 -6.35
N THR A 104 -2.84 -0.81 -7.14
CA THR A 104 -3.09 -2.13 -7.71
C THR A 104 -2.26 -3.22 -7.04
N GLU A 105 -1.14 -2.85 -6.43
CA GLU A 105 -0.25 -3.78 -5.77
C GLU A 105 0.55 -3.11 -4.64
N ILE A 106 0.83 -3.88 -3.59
CA ILE A 106 1.66 -3.47 -2.45
C ILE A 106 2.73 -4.54 -2.23
N LYS A 107 3.99 -4.17 -2.38
CA LYS A 107 5.14 -5.03 -2.09
C LYS A 107 5.99 -4.42 -0.99
N ALA A 108 6.61 -5.24 -0.16
CA ALA A 108 7.60 -4.78 0.80
C ALA A 108 8.84 -5.67 0.82
N GLY A 109 9.97 -5.08 1.17
CA GLY A 109 11.23 -5.76 1.41
C GLY A 109 11.85 -5.26 2.71
N LYS A 110 12.54 -6.16 3.44
CA LYS A 110 13.31 -5.77 4.62
C LYS A 110 14.49 -4.87 4.20
N ILE A 111 14.85 -3.96 5.10
CA ILE A 111 16.09 -3.19 5.03
C ILE A 111 17.14 -3.86 5.90
#